data_AF-A0A4Q5XCT2-F1
#
_entry.id   AF-A0A4Q5XCT2-F1
#
_cell.length_a   1.000
_cell.length_b   1.000
_cell.length_c   1.000
_cell.angle_alpha   90.00
_cell.angle_beta   90.00
_cell.angle_gamma   90.00
#
_symmetry.space_group_name_H-M   'P 1'
#
loop_
_entity.id
_entity.type
_entity.pdbx_description
1 polymer ?
#
loop_
_entity_poly.entity_id
_entity_poly.type
_entity_poly.pdbx_seq_one_letter_code
_entity_poly.pdbx_strand_id
1 'polypeptide(L)'
;MLNEHFSHRTARRGAGFTQATRHLATYVNRAWRKQDMADVRVFDGRPKEPPARAQLEALLGELEREESKLLVSIMLDVVCPVEPLPATSTSALTQLMIWPEDDLKIGTCSLAEKYFLELAAAFVRGKGQVNVLVSDSGEPILLEKMNLGDNHSCISVAPVVLNQVRLPPGSLFGVRYEEPVALRPNRAAPGHVIPIRSCSGFRFLRLSTLSVAPEHRERAFTAHFQAQVDVGLFAPREATVAQLRQLALDQL
;
A
#
# COMPACT_ATOMS: atom_id res chain seq x y z
N MET A 1 9.19 21.51 2.56
CA MET A 1 8.72 20.22 2.03
C MET A 1 9.95 19.33 2.04
N LEU A 2 10.02 18.46 3.05
CA LEU A 2 10.98 17.37 3.30
C LEU A 2 12.43 17.69 2.91
N ASN A 3 13.32 17.81 3.91
CA ASN A 3 14.79 17.97 3.82
C ASN A 3 15.53 17.08 2.78
N GLU A 4 15.26 17.31 1.50
CA GLU A 4 16.04 16.84 0.37
C GLU A 4 17.29 17.71 0.27
N HIS A 5 18.43 17.05 0.07
CA HIS A 5 19.68 17.69 -0.27
C HIS A 5 19.46 18.64 -1.47
N PHE A 6 20.12 19.81 -1.48
CA PHE A 6 19.81 20.90 -2.42
C PHE A 6 19.91 20.49 -3.90
N SER A 7 20.72 19.48 -4.22
CA SER A 7 20.80 18.85 -5.56
C SER A 7 19.49 18.22 -6.04
N HIS A 8 18.55 17.93 -5.15
CA HIS A 8 17.24 17.34 -5.46
C HIS A 8 16.09 18.37 -5.47
N ARG A 9 16.40 19.65 -5.20
CA ARG A 9 15.45 20.78 -5.23
C ARG A 9 15.39 21.45 -6.61
N THR A 10 15.30 20.66 -7.67
CA THR A 10 15.07 21.15 -9.04
C THR A 10 13.66 20.79 -9.50
N ALA A 11 13.17 21.38 -10.60
CA ALA A 11 11.92 20.97 -11.24
C ALA A 11 12.01 19.47 -11.57
N ARG A 12 11.37 18.64 -10.73
CA ARG A 12 11.71 17.22 -10.50
C ARG A 12 11.64 16.39 -11.78
N ARG A 13 12.81 15.97 -12.28
CA ARG A 13 12.97 14.79 -13.14
C ARG A 13 13.25 13.59 -12.23
N GLY A 14 12.22 12.85 -11.80
CA GLY A 14 12.39 11.63 -10.99
C GLY A 14 11.15 11.25 -10.17
N ALA A 15 11.03 9.96 -9.79
CA ALA A 15 9.88 9.33 -9.14
C ALA A 15 9.60 9.81 -7.69
N GLY A 16 9.36 11.11 -7.50
CA GLY A 16 9.22 11.75 -6.19
C GLY A 16 8.11 11.16 -5.34
N PHE A 17 6.98 10.75 -5.94
CA PHE A 17 5.89 10.11 -5.22
C PHE A 17 6.22 8.68 -4.75
N THR A 18 6.90 7.90 -5.60
CA THR A 18 7.43 6.57 -5.21
C THR A 18 8.41 6.68 -4.04
N GLN A 19 9.32 7.65 -4.07
CA GLN A 19 10.29 7.83 -2.99
C GLN A 19 9.65 8.39 -1.73
N ALA A 20 8.70 9.32 -1.86
CA ALA A 20 7.97 9.87 -0.72
C ALA A 20 7.18 8.78 0.02
N THR A 21 6.47 7.91 -0.70
CA THR A 21 5.69 6.82 -0.09
C THR A 21 6.58 5.72 0.51
N ARG A 22 7.75 5.45 -0.10
CA ARG A 22 8.78 4.58 0.49
C ARG A 22 9.37 5.18 1.76
N HIS A 23 9.58 6.49 1.80
CA HIS A 23 10.02 7.18 3.02
C HIS A 23 8.96 7.10 4.12
N LEU A 24 7.68 7.35 3.78
CA LEU A 24 6.57 7.20 4.72
C LEU A 24 6.46 5.77 5.28
N ALA A 25 6.84 4.75 4.52
CA ALA A 25 6.83 3.38 5.02
C ALA A 25 7.71 3.19 6.28
N THR A 26 8.75 4.00 6.46
CA THR A 26 9.58 3.97 7.68
C THR A 26 8.83 4.45 8.93
N TYR A 27 7.78 5.27 8.76
CA TYR A 27 6.91 5.74 9.84
C TYR A 27 5.72 4.79 10.03
N VAL A 28 5.06 4.40 8.93
CA VAL A 28 3.90 3.48 8.97
C VAL A 28 4.25 2.14 9.64
N ASN A 29 5.44 1.59 9.38
CA ASN A 29 5.84 0.31 9.96
C ASN A 29 6.26 0.40 11.44
N ARG A 30 6.29 1.59 12.03
CA ARG A 30 6.60 1.77 13.46
C ARG A 30 5.31 1.87 14.25
N ALA A 31 5.27 1.20 15.40
CA ALA A 31 4.18 1.40 16.35
C ALA A 31 4.20 2.85 16.83
N TRP A 32 3.07 3.55 16.72
CA TRP A 32 2.98 4.93 17.19
C TRP A 32 3.20 5.01 18.69
N ARG A 33 4.07 5.92 19.14
CA ARG A 33 4.39 6.15 20.54
C ARG A 33 4.27 7.63 20.85
N LYS A 34 3.23 7.99 21.62
CA LYS A 34 2.92 9.38 22.05
C LYS A 34 4.13 10.16 22.58
N GLN A 35 5.08 9.45 23.19
CA GLN A 35 6.23 10.03 23.88
C GLN A 35 7.43 10.30 22.96
N ASP A 36 7.54 9.64 21.80
CA ASP A 36 8.77 9.67 21.01
C ASP A 36 8.88 10.89 20.07
N MET A 37 7.77 11.58 19.77
CA MET A 37 7.69 12.76 18.87
C MET A 37 8.42 12.58 17.51
N ALA A 38 8.81 11.34 17.19
CA ALA A 38 9.62 10.99 16.03
C ALA A 38 8.80 11.15 14.75
N ASP A 39 7.49 10.96 14.85
CA ASP A 39 6.54 11.08 13.76
C ASP A 39 6.35 12.54 13.32
N VAL A 40 6.49 13.49 14.25
CA VAL A 40 6.45 14.94 13.97
C VAL A 40 7.67 15.39 13.14
N ARG A 41 8.74 14.58 13.08
CA ARG A 41 9.91 14.85 12.24
C ARG A 41 9.62 14.76 10.74
N VAL A 42 8.41 14.35 10.35
CA VAL A 42 7.92 14.48 8.97
C VAL A 42 7.82 15.95 8.52
N PHE A 43 7.72 16.92 9.45
CA PHE A 43 7.63 18.35 9.17
C PHE A 43 8.96 19.10 9.38
N ASP A 44 9.32 20.01 8.46
CA ASP A 44 10.59 20.77 8.47
C ASP A 44 10.74 21.77 9.64
N GLY A 45 9.73 21.97 10.48
CA GLY A 45 9.75 22.93 11.60
C GLY A 45 9.88 22.31 12.99
N ARG A 46 9.84 20.97 13.10
CA ARG A 46 9.78 20.23 14.39
C ARG A 46 8.85 20.94 15.41
N PRO A 47 7.56 21.12 15.07
CA PRO A 47 6.65 21.82 15.97
C PRO A 47 6.65 21.13 17.34
N LYS A 48 6.57 21.94 18.41
CA LYS A 48 6.63 21.46 19.80
C LYS A 48 5.48 20.51 20.14
N GLU A 49 4.39 20.59 19.38
CA GLU A 49 3.20 19.75 19.49
C GLU A 49 2.75 19.37 18.07
N PRO A 50 2.18 18.15 17.86
CA PRO A 50 1.57 17.81 16.59
C PRO A 50 0.41 18.78 16.30
N PRO A 51 0.23 19.23 15.04
CA PRO A 51 -0.93 20.04 14.67
C PRO A 51 -2.22 19.28 14.97
N ALA A 52 -3.28 20.02 15.32
CA ALA A 52 -4.57 19.39 15.59
C ALA A 52 -5.10 18.67 14.36
N ARG A 53 -5.66 17.47 14.54
CA ARG A 53 -6.21 16.65 13.45
C ARG A 53 -7.14 17.45 12.53
N ALA A 54 -8.05 18.23 13.11
CA ALA A 54 -8.98 19.09 12.37
C ALA A 54 -8.29 20.11 11.44
N GLN A 55 -7.11 20.63 11.81
CA GLN A 55 -6.36 21.55 10.95
C GLN A 55 -5.76 20.81 9.74
N LEU A 56 -5.23 19.60 9.96
CA LEU A 56 -4.72 18.76 8.87
C LEU A 56 -5.84 18.27 7.96
N GLU A 57 -7.02 17.95 8.52
CA GLU A 57 -8.20 17.56 7.74
C GLU A 57 -8.74 18.73 6.90
N ALA A 58 -8.72 19.96 7.42
CA ALA A 58 -9.06 21.16 6.64
C ALA A 58 -8.10 21.35 5.45
N LEU A 59 -6.78 21.26 5.69
CA LEU A 59 -5.78 21.33 4.63
C LEU A 59 -5.95 20.22 3.58
N LEU A 60 -6.29 19.00 4.01
CA LEU A 60 -6.58 17.89 3.10
C LEU A 60 -7.75 18.21 2.16
N GLY A 61 -8.77 18.91 2.67
CA GLY A 61 -9.94 19.37 1.91
C GLY A 61 -9.61 20.40 0.83
N GLU A 62 -8.53 21.17 0.99
CA GLU A 62 -8.08 22.18 0.02
C GLU A 62 -7.22 21.60 -1.12
N LEU A 63 -6.73 20.36 -0.97
CA LEU A 63 -5.92 19.74 -2.01
C LEU A 63 -6.79 19.39 -3.22
N GLU A 64 -6.30 19.70 -4.42
CA GLU A 64 -7.02 19.34 -5.66
C GLU A 64 -6.59 17.96 -6.18
N ARG A 65 -5.29 17.65 -6.08
CA ARG A 65 -4.69 16.48 -6.72
C ARG A 65 -4.87 15.21 -5.89
N GLU A 66 -5.29 14.13 -6.55
CA GLU A 66 -5.50 12.81 -5.93
C GLU A 66 -4.25 12.32 -5.17
N GLU A 67 -3.09 12.33 -5.81
CA GLU A 67 -1.86 11.85 -5.20
C GLU A 67 -1.45 12.69 -3.98
N SER A 68 -1.73 14.00 -4.00
CA SER A 68 -1.50 14.88 -2.85
C SER A 68 -2.42 14.52 -1.68
N LYS A 69 -3.70 14.25 -1.95
CA LYS A 69 -4.66 13.78 -0.93
C LYS A 69 -4.22 12.47 -0.31
N LEU A 70 -3.79 11.49 -1.12
CA LEU A 70 -3.31 10.21 -0.62
C LEU A 70 -2.08 10.37 0.29
N LEU A 71 -1.08 11.15 -0.16
CA LEU A 71 0.14 11.36 0.61
C LEU A 71 -0.14 12.05 1.94
N VAL A 72 -0.94 13.13 1.91
CA VAL A 72 -1.27 13.91 3.11
C VAL A 72 -2.17 13.12 4.05
N SER A 73 -3.06 12.26 3.55
CA SER A 73 -3.88 11.38 4.40
C SER A 73 -3.02 10.39 5.20
N ILE A 74 -2.00 9.79 4.57
CA ILE A 74 -1.05 8.90 5.27
C ILE A 74 -0.24 9.70 6.29
N MET A 75 0.28 10.88 5.91
CA MET A 75 1.02 11.75 6.83
C MET A 75 0.18 12.17 8.04
N LEU A 76 -1.09 12.50 7.81
CA LEU A 76 -2.04 12.88 8.84
C LEU A 76 -2.18 11.76 9.86
N ASP A 77 -2.40 10.52 9.43
CA ASP A 77 -2.53 9.42 10.38
C ASP A 77 -1.19 9.02 11.02
N VAL A 78 -0.05 9.28 10.37
CA VAL A 78 1.28 9.10 11.00
C VAL A 78 1.44 10.04 12.20
N VAL A 79 0.98 11.29 12.10
CA VAL A 79 1.15 12.31 13.16
C VAL A 79 -0.05 12.38 14.12
N CYS A 80 -1.22 11.98 13.65
CA CYS A 80 -2.49 11.95 14.37
C CYS A 80 -3.15 10.57 14.13
N PRO A 81 -2.64 9.50 14.78
CA PRO A 81 -3.09 8.12 14.55
C PRO A 81 -4.60 7.99 14.69
N VAL A 82 -5.18 7.12 13.87
CA VAL A 82 -6.59 6.80 13.94
C VAL A 82 -6.86 6.10 15.26
N GLU A 83 -7.83 6.62 16.01
CA GLU A 83 -8.27 5.96 17.23
C GLU A 83 -8.81 4.55 16.89
N PRO A 84 -8.58 3.55 17.74
CA PRO A 84 -9.15 2.23 17.53
C PRO A 84 -10.66 2.34 17.31
N LEU A 85 -11.15 1.88 16.16
CA LEU A 85 -12.59 1.85 15.90
C LEU A 85 -13.25 1.01 17.00
N PRO A 86 -14.32 1.52 17.66
CA PRO A 86 -15.02 0.74 18.67
C PRO A 86 -15.55 -0.55 18.03
N ALA A 87 -15.48 -1.66 18.78
CA ALA A 87 -15.78 -3.03 18.33
C ALA A 87 -17.19 -3.22 17.73
N THR A 88 -18.06 -2.22 17.85
CA THR A 88 -19.44 -2.18 17.37
C THR A 88 -19.60 -1.52 16.00
N SER A 89 -18.52 -1.05 15.37
CA SER A 89 -18.57 -0.38 14.06
C SER A 89 -18.76 -1.39 12.93
N THR A 90 -19.88 -1.31 12.21
CA THR A 90 -20.24 -2.18 11.07
C THR A 90 -19.41 -1.94 9.80
N SER A 91 -18.59 -0.89 9.76
CA SER A 91 -17.59 -0.64 8.72
C SER A 91 -16.20 -0.58 9.36
N ALA A 92 -15.82 -1.68 10.01
CA ALA A 92 -14.49 -1.79 10.60
C ALA A 92 -13.48 -1.95 9.46
N LEU A 93 -12.65 -0.94 9.24
CA LEU A 93 -11.47 -1.07 8.39
C LEU A 93 -10.63 -2.24 8.89
N THR A 94 -10.14 -3.07 7.97
CA THR A 94 -9.34 -4.24 8.34
C THR A 94 -8.00 -3.81 8.92
N GLN A 95 -7.76 -4.17 10.19
CA GLN A 95 -6.48 -3.97 10.87
C GLN A 95 -5.50 -5.10 10.50
N LEU A 96 -4.35 -4.73 9.95
CA LEU A 96 -3.25 -5.65 9.67
C LEU A 96 -2.31 -5.75 10.87
N MET A 97 -1.83 -6.96 11.15
CA MET A 97 -0.78 -7.22 12.12
C MET A 97 0.57 -6.79 11.54
N ILE A 98 1.38 -6.05 12.30
CA ILE A 98 2.71 -5.61 11.86
C ILE A 98 3.70 -6.77 11.87
N TRP A 99 4.56 -6.85 10.84
CA TRP A 99 5.78 -7.66 10.86
C TRP A 99 6.90 -6.82 11.50
N PRO A 100 7.37 -7.18 12.71
CA PRO A 100 8.28 -6.33 13.50
C PRO A 100 9.74 -6.31 13.03
N GLU A 101 10.17 -7.29 12.23
CA GLU A 101 11.55 -7.41 11.78
C GLU A 101 11.82 -6.58 10.51
N ASP A 102 13.03 -6.02 10.44
CA ASP A 102 13.55 -5.27 9.29
C ASP A 102 14.32 -6.18 8.31
N ASP A 103 14.20 -7.51 8.45
CA ASP A 103 14.91 -8.50 7.65
C ASP A 103 14.28 -8.76 6.27
N LEU A 104 13.13 -8.12 6.01
CA LEU A 104 12.40 -8.25 4.77
C LEU A 104 13.23 -7.80 3.56
N LYS A 105 13.81 -8.77 2.86
CA LYS A 105 14.55 -8.56 1.61
C LYS A 105 13.57 -8.43 0.43
N ILE A 106 12.85 -7.33 0.35
CA ILE A 106 12.07 -6.99 -0.85
C ILE A 106 12.85 -6.01 -1.72
N GLY A 107 13.05 -6.37 -2.99
CA GLY A 107 13.80 -5.54 -3.93
C GLY A 107 13.11 -4.20 -4.19
N THR A 108 13.88 -3.18 -4.57
CA THR A 108 13.37 -1.86 -4.98
C THR A 108 12.73 -1.85 -6.38
N CYS A 109 12.44 -3.03 -6.94
CA CYS A 109 12.27 -3.26 -8.37
C CYS A 109 11.13 -2.44 -8.98
N SER A 110 11.40 -1.77 -10.10
CA SER A 110 10.41 -1.12 -10.95
C SER A 110 9.39 -2.11 -11.54
N LEU A 111 9.76 -3.41 -11.62
CA LEU A 111 8.90 -4.51 -12.06
C LEU A 111 8.05 -5.11 -10.94
N ALA A 112 8.12 -4.61 -9.70
CA ALA A 112 7.37 -5.16 -8.57
C ALA A 112 5.84 -5.24 -8.85
N GLU A 113 5.36 -4.36 -9.73
CA GLU A 113 3.96 -4.21 -10.11
C GLU A 113 3.60 -4.95 -11.42
N LYS A 114 4.57 -5.47 -12.17
CA LYS A 114 4.35 -6.18 -13.45
C LYS A 114 3.27 -7.24 -13.34
N TYR A 115 3.35 -8.08 -12.31
CA TYR A 115 2.42 -9.19 -12.15
C TYR A 115 1.06 -8.73 -11.64
N PHE A 116 0.99 -7.67 -10.83
CA PHE A 116 -0.31 -7.10 -10.47
C PHE A 116 -1.02 -6.48 -11.67
N LEU A 117 -0.29 -5.91 -12.61
CA LEU A 117 -0.85 -5.44 -13.87
C LEU A 117 -1.42 -6.59 -14.73
N GLU A 118 -0.73 -7.73 -14.80
CA GLU A 118 -1.23 -8.95 -15.45
C GLU A 118 -2.47 -9.51 -14.74
N LEU A 119 -2.44 -9.56 -13.40
CA LEU A 119 -3.57 -10.00 -12.59
C LEU A 119 -4.79 -9.09 -12.75
N ALA A 120 -4.62 -7.79 -12.94
CA ALA A 120 -5.74 -6.88 -13.22
C ALA A 120 -6.49 -7.22 -14.52
N ALA A 121 -5.86 -7.98 -15.42
CA ALA A 121 -6.50 -8.54 -16.62
C ALA A 121 -6.93 -10.00 -16.45
N ALA A 122 -7.01 -10.48 -15.21
CA ALA A 122 -7.26 -11.88 -14.85
C ALA A 122 -6.27 -12.87 -15.49
N PHE A 123 -5.05 -12.42 -15.81
CA PHE A 123 -4.02 -13.24 -16.41
C PHE A 123 -3.00 -13.69 -15.36
N VAL A 124 -2.83 -15.01 -15.20
CA VAL A 124 -1.81 -15.64 -14.35
C VAL A 124 -0.79 -16.35 -15.23
N ARG A 125 0.47 -15.90 -15.18
CA ARG A 125 1.52 -16.41 -16.08
C ARG A 125 2.14 -17.72 -15.58
N GLY A 126 2.17 -18.73 -16.44
CA GLY A 126 2.97 -19.95 -16.23
C GLY A 126 2.59 -20.70 -14.96
N LYS A 127 3.56 -20.88 -14.05
CA LYS A 127 3.38 -21.54 -12.73
C LYS A 127 3.01 -20.55 -11.61
N GLY A 128 2.70 -19.30 -11.97
CA GLY A 128 2.27 -18.29 -11.02
C GLY A 128 0.99 -18.70 -10.31
N GLN A 129 0.82 -18.23 -9.07
CA GLN A 129 -0.41 -18.37 -8.32
C GLN A 129 -0.77 -17.02 -7.69
N VAL A 130 -2.04 -16.85 -7.38
CA VAL A 130 -2.58 -15.69 -6.70
C VAL A 130 -3.32 -16.15 -5.45
N ASN A 131 -2.85 -15.74 -4.27
CA ASN A 131 -3.63 -15.95 -3.05
C ASN A 131 -4.55 -14.74 -2.80
N VAL A 132 -5.76 -15.00 -2.32
CA VAL A 132 -6.72 -13.99 -1.90
C VAL A 132 -6.78 -13.95 -0.39
N LEU A 133 -6.28 -12.86 0.19
CA LEU A 133 -6.29 -12.67 1.64
C LEU A 133 -7.60 -11.98 2.04
N VAL A 134 -8.39 -12.63 2.89
CA VAL A 134 -9.74 -12.18 3.25
C VAL A 134 -9.86 -11.76 4.71
N SER A 135 -10.74 -10.78 4.99
CA SER A 135 -11.12 -10.37 6.34
C SER A 135 -11.84 -11.49 7.10
N ASP A 136 -12.13 -11.27 8.38
CA ASP A 136 -12.96 -12.19 9.17
C ASP A 136 -14.40 -12.30 8.66
N SER A 137 -14.91 -11.27 7.96
CA SER A 137 -16.20 -11.30 7.26
C SER A 137 -16.13 -11.98 5.87
N GLY A 138 -14.94 -12.41 5.44
CA GLY A 138 -14.72 -13.04 4.14
C GLY A 138 -14.57 -12.07 2.97
N GLU A 139 -14.45 -10.76 3.22
CA GLU A 139 -14.22 -9.78 2.15
C GLU A 139 -12.76 -9.82 1.67
N PRO A 140 -12.48 -9.66 0.37
CA PRO A 140 -11.12 -9.63 -0.13
C PRO A 140 -10.39 -8.35 0.28
N ILE A 141 -9.22 -8.50 0.91
CA ILE A 141 -8.42 -7.40 1.44
C ILE A 141 -7.11 -7.24 0.67
N LEU A 142 -6.38 -8.33 0.41
CA LEU A 142 -5.15 -8.30 -0.37
C LEU A 142 -5.10 -9.43 -1.42
N LEU A 143 -4.32 -9.19 -2.47
CA LEU A 143 -3.85 -10.23 -3.38
C LEU A 143 -2.36 -10.43 -3.17
N GLU A 144 -1.95 -11.67 -2.94
CA GLU A 144 -0.54 -12.08 -2.89
C GLU A 144 -0.16 -12.74 -4.21
N LYS A 145 1.00 -12.38 -4.76
CA LYS A 145 1.58 -13.11 -5.89
C LYS A 145 2.55 -14.17 -5.39
N MET A 146 2.42 -15.38 -5.91
CA MET A 146 3.31 -16.50 -5.61
C MET A 146 3.98 -17.02 -6.88
N ASN A 147 5.26 -17.37 -6.79
CA ASN A 147 6.07 -17.83 -7.93
C ASN A 147 6.15 -16.83 -9.10
N LEU A 148 6.01 -15.54 -8.80
CA LEU A 148 6.00 -14.43 -9.76
C LEU A 148 6.95 -13.31 -9.27
N GLY A 149 8.26 -13.61 -9.25
CA GLY A 149 9.30 -12.69 -8.74
C GLY A 149 9.56 -12.85 -7.24
N ASP A 150 9.63 -11.74 -6.50
CA ASP A 150 9.74 -11.76 -5.04
C ASP A 150 8.48 -12.40 -4.44
N ASN A 151 8.66 -13.56 -3.79
CA ASN A 151 7.59 -14.23 -3.05
C ASN A 151 7.19 -13.38 -1.85
N HIS A 152 5.93 -13.50 -1.41
CA HIS A 152 5.36 -12.80 -0.26
C HIS A 152 5.10 -11.29 -0.43
N SER A 153 4.99 -10.81 -1.67
CA SER A 153 4.52 -9.45 -1.93
C SER A 153 3.02 -9.44 -2.19
N CYS A 154 2.31 -8.53 -1.53
CA CYS A 154 0.87 -8.33 -1.68
C CYS A 154 0.54 -6.92 -2.16
N ILE A 155 -0.65 -6.77 -2.75
CA ILE A 155 -1.30 -5.49 -3.01
C ILE A 155 -2.66 -5.46 -2.31
N SER A 156 -2.99 -4.37 -1.63
CA SER A 156 -4.34 -4.20 -1.06
C SER A 156 -5.36 -3.91 -2.16
N VAL A 157 -6.54 -4.53 -2.05
CA VAL A 157 -7.70 -4.26 -2.92
C VAL A 157 -8.83 -3.54 -2.17
N ALA A 158 -8.66 -3.35 -0.86
CA ALA A 158 -9.53 -2.57 0.02
C ALA A 158 -8.66 -1.65 0.92
N PRO A 159 -9.23 -0.59 1.51
CA PRO A 159 -8.52 0.20 2.52
C PRO A 159 -8.20 -0.65 3.74
N VAL A 160 -7.01 -0.46 4.32
CA VAL A 160 -6.53 -1.20 5.50
C VAL A 160 -5.93 -0.26 6.53
N VAL A 161 -5.78 -0.72 7.76
CA VAL A 161 -5.06 0.00 8.81
C VAL A 161 -3.84 -0.80 9.22
N LEU A 162 -2.67 -0.16 9.29
CA LEU A 162 -1.44 -0.74 9.85
C LEU A 162 -0.85 0.25 10.84
N ASN A 163 -0.61 -0.16 12.08
CA ASN A 163 -0.15 0.72 13.17
C ASN A 163 -0.97 2.04 13.29
N GLN A 164 -2.30 1.96 13.22
CA GLN A 164 -3.21 3.12 13.29
C GLN A 164 -3.11 4.10 12.10
N VAL A 165 -2.42 3.72 11.02
CA VAL A 165 -2.36 4.49 9.77
C VAL A 165 -3.27 3.87 8.73
N ARG A 166 -4.21 4.64 8.16
CA ARG A 166 -5.05 4.19 7.04
C ARG A 166 -4.23 4.19 5.76
N LEU A 167 -4.25 3.07 5.06
CA LEU A 167 -3.57 2.87 3.79
C LEU A 167 -4.62 2.60 2.70
N PRO A 168 -4.53 3.28 1.55
CA PRO A 168 -5.50 3.13 0.47
C PRO A 168 -5.36 1.76 -0.23
N PRO A 169 -6.37 1.35 -1.01
CA PRO A 169 -6.21 0.30 -2.01
C PRO A 169 -5.02 0.60 -2.94
N GLY A 170 -4.36 -0.45 -3.44
CA GLY A 170 -3.14 -0.31 -4.24
C GLY A 170 -1.86 -0.10 -3.41
N SER A 171 -1.94 -0.25 -2.09
CA SER A 171 -0.77 -0.27 -1.21
C SER A 171 -0.03 -1.60 -1.32
N LEU A 172 1.31 -1.55 -1.46
CA LEU A 172 2.14 -2.74 -1.53
C LEU A 172 2.62 -3.15 -0.13
N PHE A 173 2.57 -4.45 0.14
CA PHE A 173 2.98 -5.04 1.41
C PHE A 173 3.92 -6.22 1.18
N GLY A 174 4.80 -6.48 2.14
CA GLY A 174 5.27 -7.84 2.41
C GLY A 174 4.29 -8.54 3.35
N VAL A 175 4.11 -9.84 3.20
CA VAL A 175 3.32 -10.69 4.11
C VAL A 175 4.19 -11.79 4.71
N ARG A 176 3.87 -12.18 5.94
CA ARG A 176 4.42 -13.38 6.59
C ARG A 176 3.28 -14.21 7.13
N TYR A 177 3.41 -15.51 7.00
CA TYR A 177 2.56 -16.49 7.67
C TYR A 177 3.43 -17.68 8.08
N GLU A 178 3.10 -18.28 9.22
CA GLU A 178 3.76 -19.48 9.72
C GLU A 178 2.95 -20.69 9.26
N GLU A 179 3.62 -21.71 8.72
CA GLU A 179 2.94 -22.96 8.38
C GLU A 179 2.64 -23.76 9.66
N PRO A 180 1.49 -24.46 9.73
CA PRO A 180 0.50 -24.64 8.68
C PRO A 180 -0.59 -23.55 8.66
N VAL A 181 -0.91 -23.04 7.47
CA VAL A 181 -2.05 -22.13 7.25
C VAL A 181 -3.22 -22.92 6.67
N ALA A 182 -4.45 -22.63 7.11
CA ALA A 182 -5.64 -23.20 6.49
C ALA A 182 -5.83 -22.62 5.09
N LEU A 183 -5.53 -23.42 4.06
CA LEU A 183 -5.63 -23.02 2.66
C LEU A 183 -6.94 -23.55 2.06
N ARG A 184 -7.80 -22.64 1.59
CA ARG A 184 -8.93 -22.99 0.73
C ARG A 184 -8.54 -22.73 -0.72
N PRO A 185 -8.66 -23.67 -1.66
CA PRO A 185 -8.39 -23.38 -3.07
C PRO A 185 -9.28 -22.24 -3.60
N ASN A 186 -8.70 -21.39 -4.44
CA ASN A 186 -9.47 -20.44 -5.23
C ASN A 186 -10.50 -21.16 -6.12
N ARG A 187 -11.59 -20.46 -6.46
CA ARG A 187 -12.62 -20.98 -7.35
C ARG A 187 -12.16 -21.21 -8.79
N ALA A 188 -11.30 -20.34 -9.35
CA ALA A 188 -10.92 -20.40 -10.76
C ALA A 188 -9.41 -20.26 -11.02
N ALA A 189 -8.77 -19.24 -10.48
CA ALA A 189 -7.35 -18.97 -10.69
C ALA A 189 -6.46 -19.86 -9.79
N PRO A 190 -5.25 -20.26 -10.22
CA PRO A 190 -4.32 -21.00 -9.35
C PRO A 190 -4.00 -20.22 -8.06
N GLY A 191 -4.04 -20.88 -6.91
CA GLY A 191 -3.74 -20.29 -5.60
C GLY A 191 -4.84 -20.55 -4.57
N HIS A 192 -4.80 -19.83 -3.45
CA HIS A 192 -5.66 -20.10 -2.30
C HIS A 192 -6.28 -18.84 -1.69
N VAL A 193 -7.46 -19.00 -1.11
CA VAL A 193 -8.08 -18.06 -0.19
C VAL A 193 -7.52 -18.29 1.22
N ILE A 194 -6.98 -17.23 1.81
CA ILE A 194 -6.28 -17.27 3.10
C ILE A 194 -6.91 -16.23 4.04
N PRO A 195 -7.41 -16.61 5.22
CA PRO A 195 -7.84 -15.64 6.22
C PRO A 195 -6.67 -14.78 6.69
N ILE A 196 -6.82 -13.45 6.74
CA ILE A 196 -5.75 -12.53 7.19
C ILE A 196 -5.26 -12.83 8.61
N ARG A 197 -6.12 -13.42 9.45
CA ARG A 197 -5.77 -13.87 10.82
C ARG A 197 -4.76 -15.01 10.86
N SER A 198 -4.55 -15.69 9.73
CA SER A 198 -3.52 -16.71 9.58
C SER A 198 -2.16 -16.13 9.20
N CYS A 199 -2.08 -14.83 8.93
CA CYS A 199 -0.83 -14.14 8.67
C CYS A 199 -0.19 -13.65 9.98
N SER A 200 1.10 -13.94 10.16
CA SER A 200 1.89 -13.54 11.34
C SER A 200 2.48 -12.14 11.22
N GLY A 201 2.31 -11.47 10.07
CA GLY A 201 2.65 -10.05 9.95
C GLY A 201 2.58 -9.51 8.52
N PHE A 202 2.45 -8.20 8.43
CA PHE A 202 2.49 -7.42 7.20
C PHE A 202 3.45 -6.26 7.36
N ARG A 203 4.09 -5.86 6.27
CA ARG A 203 4.99 -4.71 6.24
C ARG A 203 4.66 -3.83 5.05
N PHE A 204 4.26 -2.59 5.29
CA PHE A 204 3.98 -1.64 4.21
C PHE A 204 5.28 -1.26 3.48
N LEU A 205 5.25 -1.23 2.15
CA LEU A 205 6.44 -0.97 1.33
C LEU A 205 6.40 0.41 0.69
N ARG A 206 5.30 0.69 -0.03
CA ARG A 206 5.01 1.94 -0.73
C ARG A 206 3.64 1.85 -1.40
N LEU A 207 3.18 2.95 -1.97
CA LEU A 207 2.08 2.93 -2.92
C LEU A 207 2.53 2.44 -4.31
N SER A 208 1.68 1.66 -4.98
CA SER A 208 1.84 1.27 -6.39
C SER A 208 1.21 2.30 -7.33
N THR A 209 1.51 2.24 -8.63
CA THR A 209 0.83 3.10 -9.63
C THR A 209 -0.68 2.86 -9.66
N LEU A 210 -1.12 1.66 -9.26
CA LEU A 210 -2.54 1.31 -9.16
C LEU A 210 -3.28 2.03 -8.03
N SER A 211 -2.58 2.60 -7.04
CA SER A 211 -3.20 3.41 -5.97
C SER A 211 -3.75 4.76 -6.44
N VAL A 212 -3.45 5.16 -7.69
CA VAL A 212 -3.85 6.42 -8.30
C VAL A 212 -4.62 6.12 -9.60
N ALA A 213 -5.61 6.95 -9.90
CA ALA A 213 -6.40 6.85 -11.12
C ALA A 213 -5.50 6.92 -12.38
N PRO A 214 -5.80 6.14 -13.43
CA PRO A 214 -4.96 6.05 -14.62
C PRO A 214 -4.50 7.39 -15.21
N GLU A 215 -5.41 8.37 -15.31
CA GLU A 215 -5.18 9.72 -15.84
C GLU A 215 -4.22 10.58 -15.00
N HIS A 216 -3.86 10.14 -13.79
CA HIS A 216 -2.99 10.87 -12.87
C HIS A 216 -1.64 10.18 -12.65
N ARG A 217 -1.44 8.95 -13.15
CA ARG A 217 -0.23 8.16 -12.91
C ARG A 217 1.04 8.79 -13.47
N GLU A 218 0.95 9.33 -14.69
CA GLU A 218 2.10 9.98 -15.34
C GLU A 218 2.58 11.19 -14.54
N ARG A 219 1.64 12.01 -14.06
CA ARG A 219 1.93 13.13 -13.16
C ARG A 219 2.49 12.66 -11.82
N ALA A 220 1.84 11.70 -11.18
CA ALA A 220 2.18 11.27 -9.82
C ALA A 220 3.52 10.53 -9.76
N PHE A 221 3.72 9.52 -10.62
CA PHE A 221 4.86 8.61 -10.56
C PHE A 221 5.99 8.96 -11.54
N THR A 222 5.71 9.80 -12.54
CA THR A 222 6.66 10.32 -13.54
C THR A 222 7.59 9.23 -14.07
N ALA A 223 8.86 9.23 -13.67
CA ALA A 223 9.87 8.29 -14.17
C ALA A 223 9.54 6.82 -13.85
N HIS A 224 8.89 6.53 -12.72
CA HIS A 224 8.50 5.16 -12.39
C HIS A 224 7.40 4.64 -13.31
N PHE A 225 6.39 5.48 -13.61
CA PHE A 225 5.35 5.14 -14.56
C PHE A 225 5.89 5.03 -15.99
N GLN A 226 6.74 5.99 -16.40
CA GLN A 226 7.36 5.94 -17.73
C GLN A 226 8.18 4.67 -17.90
N ALA A 227 8.93 4.23 -16.89
CA ALA A 227 9.68 2.97 -16.95
C ALA A 227 8.75 1.74 -17.11
N GLN A 228 7.55 1.75 -16.54
CA GLN A 228 6.55 0.70 -16.77
C GLN A 228 6.08 0.67 -18.23
N VAL A 229 5.86 1.84 -18.82
CA VAL A 229 5.46 1.99 -20.23
C VAL A 229 6.60 1.56 -21.17
N ASP A 230 7.83 2.04 -20.94
CA ASP A 230 8.99 1.78 -21.80
C ASP A 230 9.37 0.30 -21.85
N VAL A 231 9.22 -0.41 -20.73
CA VAL A 231 9.46 -1.86 -20.65
C VAL A 231 8.28 -2.69 -21.18
N GLY A 232 7.19 -2.03 -21.60
CA GLY A 232 6.01 -2.70 -22.14
C GLY A 232 5.30 -3.57 -21.12
N LEU A 233 5.14 -3.07 -19.88
CA LEU A 233 4.29 -3.76 -18.91
C LEU A 233 2.84 -3.81 -19.42
N PHE A 234 2.08 -4.78 -18.91
CA PHE A 234 0.71 -5.02 -19.36
C PHE A 234 -0.21 -3.88 -18.93
N ALA A 235 -0.81 -3.15 -19.87
CA ALA A 235 -1.85 -2.15 -19.62
C ALA A 235 -1.63 -1.19 -18.41
N PRO A 236 -0.42 -0.60 -18.17
CA PRO A 236 -0.19 0.29 -17.02
C PRO A 236 -1.03 1.57 -17.09
N ARG A 237 -1.52 1.91 -18.29
CA ARG A 237 -2.37 3.08 -18.57
C ARG A 237 -3.86 2.81 -18.31
N GLU A 238 -4.29 1.56 -18.15
CA GLU A 238 -5.71 1.23 -18.00
C GLU A 238 -6.02 0.42 -16.73
N ALA A 239 -5.08 -0.40 -16.26
CA ALA A 239 -5.31 -1.31 -15.13
C ALA A 239 -5.78 -0.57 -13.87
N THR A 240 -6.67 -1.14 -13.06
CA THR A 240 -7.20 -0.51 -11.84
C THR A 240 -7.22 -1.47 -10.66
N VAL A 241 -7.23 -0.94 -9.43
CA VAL A 241 -7.44 -1.76 -8.23
C VAL A 241 -8.84 -2.38 -8.21
N ALA A 242 -9.84 -1.75 -8.84
CA ALA A 242 -11.17 -2.33 -8.97
C ALA A 242 -11.16 -3.65 -9.74
N GLN A 243 -10.36 -3.76 -10.80
CA GLN A 243 -10.19 -5.02 -11.54
C GLN A 243 -9.49 -6.09 -10.68
N LEU A 244 -8.48 -5.71 -9.88
CA LEU A 244 -7.87 -6.62 -8.92
C LEU A 244 -8.87 -7.09 -7.86
N ARG A 245 -9.72 -6.18 -7.37
CA ARG A 245 -10.79 -6.53 -6.44
C ARG A 245 -11.79 -7.49 -7.09
N GLN A 246 -12.14 -7.27 -8.35
CA GLN A 246 -13.02 -8.18 -9.09
C GLN A 246 -12.39 -9.56 -9.24
N LEU A 247 -11.11 -9.64 -9.63
CA LEU A 247 -10.38 -10.92 -9.66
C LEU A 247 -10.47 -11.64 -8.31
N ALA A 248 -10.26 -10.91 -7.21
CA ALA A 248 -10.31 -11.47 -5.86
C ALA A 248 -11.70 -12.02 -5.53
N LEU A 249 -12.76 -11.26 -5.80
CA LEU A 249 -14.16 -11.69 -5.64
C LEU A 249 -14.46 -12.93 -6.49
N ASP A 250 -13.89 -13.01 -7.68
CA ASP A 250 -14.11 -14.14 -8.57
C ASP A 250 -13.47 -15.45 -8.07
N GLN A 251 -12.63 -15.41 -7.02
CA GLN A 251 -12.02 -16.59 -6.42
C GLN A 251 -12.75 -17.09 -5.17
N LEU A 252 -13.63 -16.26 -4.59
CA LEU A 252 -14.32 -16.60 -3.36
C LEU A 252 -15.44 -17.60 -3.61
#